data_AF-A0A8T5TGX1-F1
#
_entry.id   AF-A0A8T5TGX1-F1
#
_cell.length_a   1.000
_cell.length_b   1.000
_cell.length_c   1.000
_cell.angle_alpha   90.00
_cell.angle_beta   90.00
_cell.angle_gamma   90.00
#
_symmetry.space_group_name_H-M   'P 1'
#
loop_
_entity.id
_entity.type
_entity.pdbx_description
1 polymer ?
#
loop_
_entity_poly.entity_id
_entity_poly.type
_entity_poly.pdbx_seq_one_letter_code
_entity_poly.pdbx_strand_id
1 'polypeptide(L)'
;MMKKDNDKDENIDTSDNNIEQVKEQKKKKEKRPQAQILENALGLKPGYIGSIEKRLFIARFIDYYSSETLDFIHKDKNIAKYKGQINEVIASIGEKFEEDTLLIQSFKSKQISSIIDQLKTKAEEFALERGFKQSLDKKVRNFSLLMAIPLIILVFTFSIIEAAWSNYALFPILCVFCTLSSYPRIRFGKKWKTFKEENKMEFYTENREDITILKSFTEEALENVRTRLLESKVPLQLIKFVLYGNDYKNIKIHDSKTTKGVTQYFLSLEYPPDVEPFPIPETLTQSISESNNAPEENFIILKSLKAQNGIIENFIPTFKEELAEEINKILNDCKFEKASKDVSVILPNYSPENAIYCNCGDYVEIKSIQECFWMKQFRFYLIEGIPCKCGEKVYAISLMEDSVEVPKELEKIFLD
;
A
#
# COMPACT_ATOMS: atom_id res chain seq x y z
N MET A 1 -79.72 -11.57 7.83
CA MET A 1 -78.74 -12.45 7.15
C MET A 1 -78.15 -11.66 5.99
N MET A 2 -76.83 -11.70 5.85
CA MET A 2 -75.89 -10.81 5.14
C MET A 2 -76.34 -10.29 3.75
N LYS A 3 -76.41 -8.96 3.53
CA LYS A 3 -75.36 -7.91 3.34
C LYS A 3 -74.79 -7.84 1.91
N LYS A 4 -75.21 -6.82 1.16
CA LYS A 4 -74.42 -6.03 0.19
C LYS A 4 -75.27 -4.87 -0.34
N ASP A 5 -74.99 -3.66 0.18
CA ASP A 5 -75.34 -2.38 -0.46
C ASP A 5 -74.15 -2.02 -1.36
N ASN A 6 -74.32 -1.74 -2.67
CA ASN A 6 -74.80 -0.49 -3.30
C ASN A 6 -74.02 0.75 -2.82
N ASP A 7 -73.58 1.69 -3.64
CA ASP A 7 -73.77 1.99 -5.07
C ASP A 7 -72.67 3.01 -5.47
N LYS A 8 -72.39 3.09 -6.79
CA LYS A 8 -72.13 4.25 -7.69
C LYS A 8 -71.92 5.65 -7.09
N ASP A 9 -71.25 6.64 -7.68
CA ASP A 9 -70.52 7.01 -8.92
C ASP A 9 -69.70 8.27 -8.43
N GLU A 10 -68.59 8.77 -8.95
CA GLU A 10 -68.37 9.43 -10.24
C GLU A 10 -67.03 10.22 -10.12
N ASN A 11 -66.35 10.43 -11.25
CA ASN A 11 -65.51 11.59 -11.61
C ASN A 11 -64.02 11.75 -11.19
N ILE A 12 -63.19 11.75 -12.26
CA ILE A 12 -62.24 12.80 -12.71
C ILE A 12 -60.75 12.74 -12.27
N ASP A 13 -59.92 12.91 -13.32
CA ASP A 13 -58.52 13.35 -13.42
C ASP A 13 -57.39 12.53 -12.80
N THR A 14 -56.47 12.08 -13.67
CA THR A 14 -55.04 12.24 -13.38
C THR A 14 -54.20 12.22 -14.66
N SER A 15 -53.79 13.42 -15.05
CA SER A 15 -52.60 13.74 -15.82
C SER A 15 -51.32 13.28 -15.11
N ASP A 16 -50.29 13.04 -15.92
CA ASP A 16 -48.86 13.10 -15.58
C ASP A 16 -48.36 12.28 -14.38
N ASN A 17 -47.76 11.10 -14.65
CA ASN A 17 -46.68 10.55 -13.83
C ASN A 17 -45.91 9.41 -14.50
N ASN A 18 -45.44 9.60 -15.74
CA ASN A 18 -44.59 8.63 -16.45
C ASN A 18 -43.07 8.88 -16.31
N ILE A 19 -42.61 9.49 -15.20
CA ILE A 19 -41.19 9.85 -15.01
C ILE A 19 -40.55 9.24 -13.72
N GLU A 20 -41.28 8.48 -12.90
CA GLU A 20 -40.73 8.02 -11.60
C GLU A 20 -40.38 6.52 -11.46
N GLN A 21 -40.35 5.72 -12.52
CA GLN A 21 -40.02 4.28 -12.40
C GLN A 21 -38.64 3.84 -12.92
N VAL A 22 -37.70 4.75 -13.19
CA VAL A 22 -36.32 4.38 -13.63
C VAL A 22 -35.22 4.85 -12.65
N LYS A 23 -35.58 5.27 -11.43
CA LYS A 23 -34.60 5.82 -10.46
C LYS A 23 -34.34 4.99 -9.20
N GLU A 24 -34.74 3.72 -9.17
CA GLU A 24 -34.32 2.83 -8.10
C GLU A 24 -33.37 1.73 -8.58
N GLN A 25 -32.24 1.63 -7.86
CA GLN A 25 -31.26 0.54 -7.85
C GLN A 25 -30.08 0.58 -8.85
N LYS A 26 -29.35 1.70 -8.87
CA LYS A 26 -27.87 1.60 -8.82
C LYS A 26 -27.40 1.78 -7.38
N LYS A 27 -27.64 0.78 -6.53
CA LYS A 27 -26.91 0.66 -5.26
C LYS A 27 -25.45 0.41 -5.62
N LYS A 28 -24.60 1.43 -5.44
CA LYS A 28 -23.14 1.26 -5.32
C LYS A 28 -22.91 0.05 -4.42
N LYS A 29 -22.31 -1.03 -4.94
CA LYS A 29 -21.79 -2.12 -4.10
C LYS A 29 -20.73 -1.48 -3.20
N GLU A 30 -21.08 -1.19 -1.96
CA GLU A 30 -20.09 -0.81 -0.94
C GLU A 30 -19.07 -1.95 -0.86
N LYS A 31 -17.81 -1.68 -1.23
CA LYS A 31 -16.69 -2.62 -1.09
C LYS A 31 -16.61 -2.98 0.40
N ARG A 32 -17.04 -4.19 0.77
CA ARG A 32 -16.95 -4.68 2.15
C ARG A 32 -15.46 -4.82 2.51
N PRO A 33 -15.00 -4.30 3.66
CA PRO A 33 -13.61 -4.42 4.08
C PRO A 33 -13.21 -5.90 4.24
N GLN A 34 -11.96 -6.22 3.90
CA GLN A 34 -11.41 -7.58 3.89
C GLN A 34 -11.65 -8.34 5.21
N ALA A 35 -11.57 -7.63 6.35
CA ALA A 35 -11.89 -8.18 7.67
C ALA A 35 -13.34 -8.71 7.76
N GLN A 36 -14.33 -8.03 7.17
CA GLN A 36 -15.72 -8.49 7.17
C GLN A 36 -15.92 -9.70 6.25
N ILE A 37 -15.17 -9.80 5.15
CA ILE A 37 -15.22 -10.98 4.26
C ILE A 37 -14.65 -12.19 5.01
N LEU A 38 -13.52 -12.02 5.68
CA LEU A 38 -12.87 -13.04 6.48
C LEU A 38 -13.74 -13.50 7.66
N GLU A 39 -14.36 -12.55 8.37
CA GLU A 39 -15.30 -12.83 9.46
C GLU A 39 -16.50 -13.66 9.00
N ASN A 40 -17.12 -13.27 7.88
CA ASN A 40 -18.26 -14.00 7.34
C ASN A 40 -17.88 -15.40 6.86
N ALA A 41 -16.72 -15.55 6.22
CA ALA A 41 -16.27 -16.85 5.72
C ALA A 41 -15.87 -17.83 6.84
N LEU A 42 -15.42 -17.30 7.99
CA LEU A 42 -15.04 -18.10 9.16
C LEU A 42 -16.18 -18.25 10.18
N GLY A 43 -17.36 -17.67 9.94
CA GLY A 43 -18.48 -17.70 10.87
C GLY A 43 -18.21 -16.93 12.17
N LEU A 44 -17.35 -15.91 12.14
CA LEU A 44 -16.98 -15.11 13.29
C LEU A 44 -17.98 -13.97 13.53
N LYS A 45 -18.02 -13.48 14.77
CA LYS A 45 -18.82 -12.29 15.11
C LYS A 45 -18.23 -11.04 14.40
N PRO A 46 -19.08 -10.11 13.94
CA PRO A 46 -18.62 -8.87 13.34
C PRO A 46 -17.65 -8.10 14.25
N GLY A 47 -16.53 -7.64 13.69
CA GLY A 47 -15.51 -6.89 14.40
C GLY A 47 -14.50 -7.73 15.18
N TYR A 48 -14.62 -9.07 15.15
CA TYR A 48 -13.66 -9.97 15.79
C TYR A 48 -12.27 -9.87 15.17
N ILE A 49 -12.15 -9.96 13.84
CA ILE A 49 -10.86 -9.83 13.14
C ILE A 49 -10.32 -8.41 13.32
N GLY A 50 -11.18 -7.39 13.31
CA GLY A 50 -10.78 -6.03 13.65
C GLY A 50 -10.18 -5.91 15.06
N SER A 51 -10.66 -6.70 16.03
CA SER A 51 -10.07 -6.74 17.38
C SER A 51 -8.70 -7.42 17.40
N ILE A 52 -8.49 -8.46 16.57
CA ILE A 52 -7.19 -9.11 16.40
C ILE A 52 -6.19 -8.17 15.72
N GLU A 53 -6.59 -7.45 14.66
CA GLU A 53 -5.75 -6.47 13.98
C GLU A 53 -5.27 -5.35 14.90
N LYS A 54 -6.14 -4.89 15.81
CA LYS A 54 -5.81 -3.91 16.85
C LYS A 54 -4.76 -4.43 17.83
N ARG A 55 -4.84 -5.71 18.23
CA ARG A 55 -3.83 -6.35 19.10
C ARG A 55 -2.51 -6.56 18.37
N LEU A 56 -2.56 -7.02 17.12
CA LEU A 56 -1.39 -7.11 16.24
C LEU A 56 -0.75 -5.75 16.00
N PHE A 57 -1.52 -4.67 15.96
CA PHE A 57 -0.97 -3.31 15.89
C PHE A 57 -0.06 -2.98 17.09
N ILE A 58 -0.45 -3.37 18.32
CA ILE A 58 0.39 -3.17 19.51
C ILE A 58 1.75 -3.87 19.32
N ALA A 59 1.72 -5.16 18.96
CA ALA A 59 2.94 -5.93 18.72
C ALA A 59 3.82 -5.29 17.65
N ARG A 60 3.24 -4.97 16.47
CA ARG A 60 3.96 -4.33 15.35
C ARG A 60 4.59 -3.00 15.71
N PHE A 61 3.87 -2.15 16.44
CA PHE A 61 4.40 -0.85 16.83
C PHE A 61 5.54 -0.98 17.82
N ILE A 62 5.37 -1.80 18.87
CA ILE A 62 6.37 -1.94 19.92
C ILE A 62 7.64 -2.59 19.37
N ASP A 63 7.49 -3.61 18.53
CA ASP A 63 8.61 -4.23 17.81
C ASP A 63 9.34 -3.22 16.91
N TYR A 64 8.60 -2.45 16.10
CA TYR A 64 9.20 -1.39 15.27
C TYR A 64 9.93 -0.35 16.12
N TYR A 65 9.30 0.10 17.20
CA TYR A 65 9.88 1.10 18.09
C TYR A 65 11.14 0.60 18.79
N SER A 66 11.14 -0.67 19.22
CA SER A 66 12.28 -1.32 19.86
C SER A 66 13.44 -1.56 18.89
N SER A 67 13.14 -1.81 17.61
CA SER A 67 14.14 -2.09 16.57
C SER A 67 14.69 -0.83 15.90
N GLU A 68 13.88 0.24 15.79
CA GLU A 68 14.18 1.48 15.08
C GLU A 68 13.88 2.72 15.93
N THR A 69 14.27 2.70 17.22
CA THR A 69 14.01 3.81 18.15
C THR A 69 14.50 5.16 17.61
N LEU A 70 15.65 5.17 16.93
CA LEU A 70 16.25 6.38 16.35
C LEU A 70 15.37 7.02 15.25
N ASP A 71 14.42 6.29 14.66
CA ASP A 71 13.48 6.87 13.70
C ASP A 71 12.43 7.79 14.33
N PHE A 72 12.30 7.77 15.65
CA PHE A 72 11.31 8.53 16.38
C PHE A 72 11.85 9.78 17.07
N ILE A 73 13.14 10.07 16.91
CA ILE A 73 13.79 11.27 17.43
C ILE A 73 13.08 12.52 16.89
N HIS A 74 12.67 13.41 17.79
CA HIS A 74 11.91 14.63 17.49
C HIS A 74 10.54 14.39 16.82
N LYS A 75 9.94 13.20 16.98
CA LYS A 75 8.59 12.87 16.47
C LYS A 75 7.57 12.70 17.60
N ASP A 76 7.53 13.66 18.54
CA ASP A 76 6.63 13.67 19.71
C ASP A 76 5.18 13.36 19.36
N LYS A 77 4.65 14.04 18.34
CA LYS A 77 3.25 13.87 17.91
C LYS A 77 2.94 12.45 17.47
N ASN A 78 3.88 11.79 16.80
CA ASN A 78 3.68 10.44 16.31
C ASN A 78 3.71 9.44 17.47
N ILE A 79 4.69 9.56 18.39
CA ILE A 79 4.76 8.71 19.58
C ILE A 79 3.49 8.87 20.42
N ALA A 80 3.07 10.12 20.70
CA ALA A 80 1.87 10.38 21.48
C ALA A 80 0.61 9.77 20.84
N LYS A 81 0.48 9.89 19.51
CA LYS A 81 -0.61 9.25 18.76
C LYS A 81 -0.61 7.73 18.91
N TYR A 82 0.55 7.09 18.72
CA TYR A 82 0.65 5.63 18.82
C TYR A 82 0.43 5.13 20.25
N LYS A 83 0.98 5.81 21.26
CA LYS A 83 0.68 5.51 22.67
C LYS A 83 -0.79 5.66 22.99
N GLY A 84 -1.44 6.71 22.49
CA GLY A 84 -2.89 6.90 22.62
C GLY A 84 -3.67 5.72 22.04
N GLN A 85 -3.33 5.30 20.83
CA GLN A 85 -3.95 4.13 20.18
C GLN A 85 -3.71 2.84 20.97
N ILE A 86 -2.49 2.60 21.48
CA ILE A 86 -2.19 1.42 22.30
C ILE A 86 -3.01 1.42 23.58
N ASN A 87 -3.07 2.56 24.28
CA ASN A 87 -3.85 2.68 25.51
C ASN A 87 -5.35 2.47 25.24
N GLU A 88 -5.87 2.97 24.13
CA GLU A 88 -7.26 2.72 23.71
C GLU A 88 -7.50 1.23 23.45
N VAL A 89 -6.59 0.56 22.73
CA VAL A 89 -6.70 -0.88 22.47
C VAL A 89 -6.64 -1.66 23.79
N ILE A 90 -5.65 -1.40 24.65
CA ILE A 90 -5.50 -2.06 25.97
C ILE A 90 -6.74 -1.84 26.84
N ALA A 91 -7.31 -0.63 26.87
CA ALA A 91 -8.54 -0.35 27.62
C ALA A 91 -9.79 -1.02 27.02
N SER A 92 -9.79 -1.29 25.71
CA SER A 92 -10.89 -1.97 25.02
C SER A 92 -10.84 -3.51 25.14
N ILE A 93 -9.71 -4.07 25.58
CA ILE A 93 -9.59 -5.49 25.85
C ILE A 93 -10.40 -5.80 27.11
N GLY A 94 -11.48 -6.57 26.95
CA GLY A 94 -12.28 -7.02 28.09
C GLY A 94 -11.54 -8.09 28.89
N GLU A 95 -11.61 -8.04 30.22
CA GLU A 95 -11.01 -9.01 31.15
C GLU A 95 -11.76 -10.37 31.18
N LYS A 96 -12.29 -10.81 30.03
CA LYS A 96 -13.10 -12.03 29.92
C LYS A 96 -12.25 -13.30 29.79
N PHE A 97 -11.00 -13.16 29.35
CA PHE A 97 -10.08 -14.27 29.09
C PHE A 97 -8.81 -14.10 29.93
N GLU A 98 -8.20 -15.20 30.38
CA GLU A 98 -7.00 -15.17 31.21
C GLU A 98 -5.84 -14.48 30.48
N GLU A 99 -5.60 -14.83 29.22
CA GLU A 99 -4.58 -14.20 28.36
C GLU A 99 -4.78 -12.70 28.18
N ASP A 100 -6.03 -12.22 28.23
CA ASP A 100 -6.34 -10.79 28.10
C ASP A 100 -5.94 -10.03 29.37
N THR A 101 -6.21 -10.63 30.53
CA THR A 101 -5.80 -10.12 31.83
C THR A 101 -4.27 -10.11 31.95
N LEU A 102 -3.59 -11.18 31.51
CA LEU A 102 -2.13 -11.27 31.51
C LEU A 102 -1.50 -10.19 30.62
N LEU A 103 -2.04 -9.95 29.42
CA LEU A 103 -1.55 -8.90 28.54
C LEU A 103 -1.70 -7.50 29.16
N ILE A 104 -2.85 -7.19 29.75
CA ILE A 104 -3.10 -5.90 30.44
C ILE A 104 -2.16 -5.74 31.64
N GLN A 105 -2.00 -6.80 32.44
CA GLN A 105 -1.13 -6.79 33.61
C GLN A 105 0.32 -6.60 33.18
N SER A 106 0.77 -7.29 32.15
CA SER A 106 2.13 -7.16 31.61
C SER A 106 2.40 -5.76 31.09
N PHE A 107 1.45 -5.15 30.36
CA PHE A 107 1.59 -3.78 29.88
C PHE A 107 1.83 -2.79 31.01
N LYS A 108 1.10 -2.95 32.12
CA LYS A 108 1.22 -2.10 33.32
C LYS A 108 2.47 -2.41 34.13
N SER A 109 2.74 -3.68 34.41
CA SER A 109 3.85 -4.11 35.29
C SER A 109 5.21 -3.86 34.65
N LYS A 110 5.35 -4.07 33.34
CA LYS A 110 6.56 -3.78 32.57
C LYS A 110 6.71 -2.29 32.23
N GLN A 111 5.75 -1.45 32.63
CA GLN A 111 5.78 0.00 32.41
C GLN A 111 6.06 0.39 30.96
N ILE A 112 5.46 -0.33 30.00
CA ILE A 112 5.77 -0.21 28.55
C ILE A 112 5.71 1.24 28.06
N SER A 113 4.68 1.97 28.47
CA SER A 113 4.54 3.40 28.11
C SER A 113 5.68 4.28 28.64
N SER A 114 6.21 4.00 29.84
CA SER A 114 7.33 4.74 30.44
C SER A 114 8.64 4.39 29.74
N ILE A 115 8.86 3.12 29.43
CA ILE A 115 10.07 2.68 28.73
C ILE A 115 10.14 3.34 27.36
N ILE A 116 9.02 3.44 26.64
CA ILE A 116 8.96 4.18 25.37
C ILE A 116 9.43 5.63 25.54
N ASP A 117 8.94 6.35 26.56
CA ASP A 117 9.33 7.74 26.79
C ASP A 117 10.80 7.89 27.20
N GLN A 118 11.30 6.96 28.03
CA GLN A 118 12.71 6.93 28.45
C GLN A 118 13.63 6.69 27.27
N LEU A 119 13.37 5.66 26.46
CA LEU A 119 14.15 5.35 25.26
C LEU A 119 14.12 6.51 24.25
N LYS A 120 12.98 7.19 24.11
CA LYS A 120 12.88 8.39 23.27
C LYS A 120 13.81 9.48 23.77
N THR A 121 13.75 9.78 25.06
CA THR A 121 14.52 10.85 25.69
C THR A 121 16.01 10.56 25.53
N LYS A 122 16.44 9.33 25.84
CA LYS A 122 17.82 8.87 25.62
C LYS A 122 18.23 8.96 24.15
N ALA A 123 17.36 8.60 23.20
CA ALA A 123 17.64 8.70 21.77
C ALA A 123 17.80 10.17 21.31
N GLU A 124 17.04 11.09 21.89
CA GLU A 124 17.15 12.53 21.63
C GLU A 124 18.43 13.12 22.23
N GLU A 125 18.80 12.73 23.45
CA GLU A 125 20.07 13.09 24.08
C GLU A 125 21.26 12.58 23.26
N PHE A 126 21.21 11.30 22.85
CA PHE A 126 22.22 10.68 22.00
C PHE A 126 22.37 11.41 20.65
N ALA A 127 21.25 11.80 20.03
CA ALA A 127 21.27 12.62 18.81
C ALA A 127 21.85 14.01 19.05
N LEU A 128 21.53 14.66 20.18
CA LEU A 128 22.05 15.97 20.54
C LEU A 128 23.58 15.96 20.69
N GLU A 129 24.13 14.95 21.36
CA GLU A 129 25.58 14.75 21.53
C GLU A 129 26.29 14.58 20.18
N ARG A 130 25.65 13.89 19.23
CA ARG A 130 26.17 13.70 17.86
C ARG A 130 25.83 14.87 16.91
N GLY A 131 25.33 15.99 17.43
CA GLY A 131 25.13 17.25 16.68
C GLY A 131 23.76 17.40 15.98
N PHE A 132 22.80 16.51 16.25
CA PHE A 132 21.45 16.56 15.70
C PHE A 132 20.48 17.26 16.67
N LYS A 133 20.44 18.60 16.60
CA LYS A 133 19.61 19.44 17.50
C LYS A 133 18.14 19.62 17.13
N GLN A 134 17.73 19.20 15.93
CA GLN A 134 16.39 19.49 15.39
C GLN A 134 15.97 18.36 14.44
N SER A 135 14.65 18.18 14.31
CA SER A 135 14.07 17.22 13.38
C SER A 135 14.51 17.49 11.94
N LEU A 136 14.66 16.39 11.17
CA LEU A 136 14.94 16.43 9.74
C LEU A 136 13.96 17.35 9.01
N ASP A 137 12.67 17.19 9.26
CA ASP A 137 11.61 17.95 8.60
C ASP A 137 11.71 19.44 8.91
N LYS A 138 12.05 19.81 10.16
CA LYS A 138 12.25 21.21 10.54
C LYS A 138 13.49 21.81 9.86
N LYS A 139 14.61 21.08 9.80
CA LYS A 139 15.81 21.51 9.09
C LYS A 139 15.56 21.66 7.59
N VAL A 140 14.92 20.68 6.96
CA VAL A 140 14.55 20.71 5.53
C VAL A 140 13.60 21.87 5.25
N ARG A 141 12.57 22.07 6.07
CA ARG A 141 11.63 23.18 5.90
C ARG A 141 12.31 24.54 6.05
N ASN A 142 13.12 24.73 7.08
CA ASN A 142 13.81 26.01 7.29
C ASN A 142 14.78 26.33 6.14
N PHE A 143 15.51 25.33 5.66
CA PHE A 143 16.39 25.50 4.50
C PHE A 143 15.60 25.75 3.22
N SER A 144 14.49 25.03 3.01
CA SER A 144 13.61 25.23 1.87
C SER A 144 12.99 26.63 1.86
N LEU A 145 12.59 27.15 3.02
CA LEU A 145 12.09 28.52 3.14
C LEU A 145 13.18 29.55 2.83
N LEU A 146 14.40 29.34 3.36
CA LEU A 146 15.54 30.22 3.08
C LEU A 146 15.90 30.26 1.59
N MET A 147 15.73 29.15 0.88
CA MET A 147 15.92 29.08 -0.58
C MET A 147 14.72 29.63 -1.37
N ALA A 148 13.49 29.49 -0.85
CA ALA A 148 12.27 29.94 -1.53
C ALA A 148 12.09 31.47 -1.46
N ILE A 149 12.50 32.13 -0.37
CA ILE A 149 12.32 33.57 -0.19
C ILE A 149 13.00 34.39 -1.32
N PRO A 150 14.30 34.18 -1.64
CA PRO A 150 14.94 34.85 -2.77
C PRO A 150 14.24 34.60 -4.11
N LEU A 151 13.69 33.40 -4.31
CA LEU A 151 12.99 33.04 -5.53
C LEU A 151 11.66 33.79 -5.68
N ILE A 152 10.89 33.89 -4.59
CA ILE A 152 9.65 34.66 -4.59
C ILE A 152 9.95 36.14 -4.87
N ILE A 153 11.00 36.69 -4.25
CA ILE A 153 11.43 38.07 -4.50
C ILE A 153 11.82 38.24 -5.97
N LEU A 154 12.61 37.33 -6.53
CA LEU A 154 13.06 37.35 -7.92
C LEU A 154 11.88 37.26 -8.91
N VAL A 155 10.92 36.36 -8.68
CA VAL A 155 9.72 36.25 -9.52
C VAL A 155 8.87 37.52 -9.42
N PHE A 156 8.74 38.09 -8.22
CA PHE A 156 7.97 39.31 -8.00
C PHE A 156 8.62 40.55 -8.66
N THR A 157 9.95 40.71 -8.54
CA THR A 157 10.67 41.80 -9.21
C THR A 157 10.62 41.66 -10.73
N PHE A 158 10.71 40.44 -11.27
CA PHE A 158 10.56 40.21 -12.71
C PHE A 158 9.14 40.44 -13.22
N SER A 159 8.11 40.21 -12.39
CA SER A 159 6.71 40.47 -12.78
C SER A 159 6.37 41.96 -12.85
N ILE A 160 7.10 42.81 -12.14
CA ILE A 160 6.88 44.27 -12.10
C ILE A 160 7.69 45.00 -13.19
N ILE A 161 8.86 44.46 -13.56
CA ILE A 161 9.73 45.05 -14.58
C ILE A 161 9.37 44.43 -15.94
N GLU A 162 8.33 44.94 -16.59
CA GLU A 162 7.84 44.49 -17.92
C GLU A 162 8.91 44.45 -19.02
N ALA A 163 10.06 45.10 -18.83
CA ALA A 163 10.97 45.47 -19.92
C ALA A 163 12.27 44.66 -20.05
N ALA A 164 12.61 43.72 -19.16
CA ALA A 164 14.03 43.32 -19.07
C ALA A 164 14.39 41.89 -19.52
N TRP A 165 13.48 40.89 -19.53
CA TRP A 165 13.88 39.50 -19.81
C TRP A 165 12.82 38.74 -20.61
N SER A 166 13.23 38.12 -21.72
CA SER A 166 12.35 37.21 -22.48
C SER A 166 12.00 35.99 -21.64
N ASN A 167 10.78 35.46 -21.79
CA ASN A 167 10.30 34.23 -21.11
C ASN A 167 11.29 33.04 -21.23
N TYR A 168 12.14 33.04 -22.26
CA TYR A 168 13.18 32.04 -22.50
C TYR A 168 14.31 32.04 -21.48
N ALA A 169 14.59 33.16 -20.79
CA ALA A 169 15.63 33.25 -19.77
C ALA A 169 15.11 32.92 -18.36
N LEU A 170 13.82 33.17 -18.10
CA LEU A 170 13.18 32.90 -16.81
C LEU A 170 12.97 31.39 -16.58
N PHE A 171 12.62 30.65 -17.64
CA PHE A 171 12.30 29.22 -17.55
C PHE A 171 13.49 28.35 -17.09
N PRO A 172 14.72 28.47 -17.65
CA PRO A 172 15.88 27.72 -17.16
C PRO A 172 16.22 28.03 -15.70
N ILE A 173 16.09 29.29 -15.28
CA ILE A 173 16.34 29.73 -13.90
C ILE A 173 15.35 29.03 -12.97
N LEU A 174 14.06 29.07 -13.28
CA LEU A 174 13.03 28.38 -12.49
C LEU A 174 13.28 26.87 -12.42
N CYS A 175 13.62 26.21 -13.53
CA CYS A 175 13.94 24.78 -13.53
C CYS A 175 15.12 24.42 -12.61
N VAL A 176 16.21 25.21 -12.64
CA VAL A 176 17.37 25.00 -11.76
C VAL A 176 16.97 25.18 -10.29
N PHE A 177 16.14 26.17 -9.96
CA PHE A 177 15.73 26.38 -8.57
C PHE A 177 14.69 25.36 -8.09
N CYS A 178 13.78 24.92 -8.94
CA CYS A 178 12.82 23.84 -8.62
C CYS A 178 13.58 22.56 -8.24
N THR A 179 14.63 22.21 -8.98
CA THR A 179 15.48 21.05 -8.64
C THR A 179 16.33 21.31 -7.40
N LEU A 180 16.85 22.52 -7.21
CA LEU A 180 17.65 22.90 -6.03
C LEU A 180 16.87 22.83 -4.72
N SER A 181 15.55 23.05 -4.74
CA SER A 181 14.68 22.91 -3.56
C SER A 181 14.60 21.47 -3.02
N SER A 182 14.86 20.47 -3.87
CA SER A 182 14.84 19.05 -3.50
C SER A 182 16.16 18.56 -2.88
N TYR A 183 17.27 19.25 -3.20
CA TYR A 183 18.63 18.90 -2.76
C TYR A 183 18.80 18.81 -1.22
N PRO A 184 18.24 19.74 -0.40
CA PRO A 184 18.32 19.67 1.05
C PRO A 184 17.70 18.39 1.60
N ARG A 185 16.55 17.97 1.04
CA ARG A 185 15.86 16.75 1.46
C ARG A 185 16.72 15.52 1.24
N ILE A 186 17.39 15.44 0.09
CA ILE A 186 18.32 14.34 -0.25
C ILE A 186 19.54 14.38 0.68
N ARG A 187 20.20 15.54 0.83
CA ARG A 187 21.42 15.68 1.62
C ARG A 187 21.20 15.42 3.11
N PHE A 188 20.19 16.05 3.71
CA PHE A 188 19.86 15.83 5.11
C PHE A 188 19.31 14.42 5.33
N GLY A 189 18.52 13.89 4.40
CA GLY A 189 18.02 12.52 4.46
C GLY A 189 19.15 11.49 4.46
N LYS A 190 20.16 11.65 3.58
CA LYS A 190 21.37 10.80 3.58
C LYS A 190 22.12 10.90 4.90
N LYS A 191 22.41 12.11 5.39
CA LYS A 191 23.10 12.30 6.69
C LYS A 191 22.35 11.67 7.86
N TRP A 192 21.02 11.80 7.89
CA TRP A 192 20.19 11.19 8.91
C TRP A 192 20.23 9.67 8.83
N LYS A 193 20.14 9.12 7.62
CA LYS A 193 20.24 7.67 7.41
C LYS A 193 21.60 7.13 7.87
N THR A 194 22.70 7.77 7.50
CA THR A 194 24.06 7.41 7.93
C THR A 194 24.19 7.46 9.44
N PHE A 195 23.70 8.53 10.09
CA PHE A 195 23.68 8.62 11.55
C PHE A 195 22.96 7.43 12.20
N LYS A 196 21.77 7.06 11.70
CA LYS A 196 21.06 5.90 12.25
C LYS A 196 21.85 4.60 12.07
N GLU A 197 22.38 4.35 10.88
CA GLU A 197 23.10 3.10 10.57
C GLU A 197 24.37 2.96 11.42
N GLU A 198 25.14 4.04 11.59
CA GLU A 198 26.40 4.03 12.36
C GLU A 198 26.17 3.88 13.87
N ASN A 199 25.07 4.42 14.40
CA ASN A 199 24.86 4.53 15.85
C ASN A 199 23.81 3.54 16.39
N LYS A 200 23.11 2.79 15.53
CA LYS A 200 22.05 1.86 15.94
C LYS A 200 22.54 0.80 16.93
N MET A 201 23.69 0.18 16.66
CA MET A 201 24.23 -0.90 17.49
C MET A 201 24.72 -0.39 18.85
N GLU A 202 25.36 0.78 18.88
CA GLU A 202 25.78 1.46 20.11
C GLU A 202 24.56 1.76 20.99
N PHE A 203 23.56 2.45 20.43
CA PHE A 203 22.33 2.77 21.15
C PHE A 203 21.60 1.53 21.67
N TYR A 204 21.51 0.47 20.85
CA TYR A 204 20.89 -0.80 21.25
C TYR A 204 21.63 -1.44 22.43
N THR A 205 22.96 -1.37 22.44
CA THR A 205 23.78 -2.03 23.46
C THR A 205 23.65 -1.31 24.80
N GLU A 206 23.65 0.02 24.80
CA GLU A 206 23.45 0.84 26.01
C GLU A 206 22.05 0.71 26.61
N ASN A 207 21.05 0.43 25.76
CA ASN A 207 19.63 0.38 26.16
C ASN A 207 19.04 -1.03 26.05
N ARG A 208 19.89 -2.04 26.11
CA ARG A 208 19.50 -3.44 25.85
C ARG A 208 18.40 -3.92 26.78
N GLU A 209 18.45 -3.56 28.06
CA GLU A 209 17.46 -4.01 29.06
C GLU A 209 16.06 -3.52 28.72
N ASP A 210 15.90 -2.21 28.55
CA ASP A 210 14.67 -1.54 28.14
C ASP A 210 14.11 -2.14 26.83
N ILE A 211 14.98 -2.32 25.83
CA ILE A 211 14.60 -2.90 24.53
C ILE A 211 14.16 -4.36 24.67
N THR A 212 14.83 -5.14 25.53
CA THR A 212 14.47 -6.54 25.80
C THR A 212 13.11 -6.63 26.48
N ILE A 213 12.77 -5.70 27.38
CA ILE A 213 11.44 -5.63 28.00
C ILE A 213 10.36 -5.37 26.94
N LEU A 214 10.60 -4.43 26.01
CA LEU A 214 9.67 -4.16 24.90
C LEU A 214 9.50 -5.37 23.97
N LYS A 215 10.59 -6.06 23.64
CA LYS A 215 10.53 -7.29 22.84
C LYS A 215 9.79 -8.42 23.56
N SER A 216 10.04 -8.60 24.86
CA SER A 216 9.33 -9.59 25.68
C SER A 216 7.82 -9.30 25.72
N PHE A 217 7.41 -8.04 25.84
CA PHE A 217 5.99 -7.68 25.76
C PHE A 217 5.40 -7.90 24.36
N THR A 218 6.19 -7.69 23.30
CA THR A 218 5.77 -8.04 21.93
C THR A 218 5.47 -9.53 21.81
N GLU A 219 6.32 -10.40 22.36
CA GLU A 219 6.11 -11.85 22.36
C GLU A 219 4.79 -12.22 23.06
N GLU A 220 4.50 -11.64 24.23
CA GLU A 220 3.25 -11.86 24.95
C GLU A 220 2.02 -11.34 24.18
N ALA A 221 2.14 -10.20 23.49
CA ALA A 221 1.07 -9.70 22.63
C ALA A 221 0.80 -10.63 21.43
N LEU A 222 1.85 -11.23 20.85
CA LEU A 222 1.71 -12.22 19.77
C LEU A 222 1.09 -13.52 20.28
N GLU A 223 1.48 -14.00 21.46
CA GLU A 223 0.90 -15.21 22.06
C GLU A 223 -0.58 -14.99 22.41
N ASN A 224 -0.93 -13.82 22.97
CA ASN A 224 -2.33 -13.46 23.20
C ASN A 224 -3.14 -13.49 21.89
N VAL A 225 -2.61 -12.93 20.78
CA VAL A 225 -3.27 -12.99 19.47
C VAL A 225 -3.43 -14.45 19.00
N ARG A 226 -2.37 -15.25 19.14
CA ARG A 226 -2.37 -16.66 18.74
C ARG A 226 -3.44 -17.44 19.49
N THR A 227 -3.50 -17.33 20.82
CA THR A 227 -4.51 -18.02 21.63
C THR A 227 -5.92 -17.65 21.20
N ARG A 228 -6.19 -16.37 20.94
CA ARG A 228 -7.51 -15.92 20.47
C ARG A 228 -7.91 -16.50 19.12
N LEU A 229 -6.96 -16.54 18.17
CA LEU A 229 -7.18 -17.17 16.87
C LEU A 229 -7.43 -18.67 17.01
N LEU A 230 -6.71 -19.35 17.89
CA LEU A 230 -6.89 -20.78 18.18
C LEU A 230 -8.27 -21.07 18.81
N GLU A 231 -8.68 -20.32 19.82
CA GLU A 231 -10.00 -20.43 20.47
C GLU A 231 -11.15 -20.27 19.47
N SER A 232 -10.96 -19.37 18.49
CA SER A 232 -11.98 -19.07 17.47
C SER A 232 -11.83 -19.93 16.22
N LYS A 233 -10.96 -20.95 16.25
CA LYS A 233 -10.69 -21.87 15.13
C LYS A 233 -10.33 -21.15 13.83
N VAL A 234 -9.65 -20.01 13.93
CA VAL A 234 -9.20 -19.24 12.77
C VAL A 234 -7.88 -19.83 12.25
N PRO A 235 -7.79 -20.17 10.95
CA PRO A 235 -6.54 -20.66 10.38
C PRO A 235 -5.40 -19.65 10.53
N LEU A 236 -4.33 -20.02 11.26
CA LEU A 236 -3.23 -19.09 11.57
C LEU A 236 -2.47 -18.65 10.31
N GLN A 237 -2.48 -19.46 9.25
CA GLN A 237 -1.83 -19.18 7.97
C GLN A 237 -2.48 -17.99 7.22
N LEU A 238 -3.75 -17.67 7.52
CA LEU A 238 -4.46 -16.55 6.91
C LEU A 238 -4.02 -15.19 7.50
N ILE A 239 -3.48 -15.20 8.71
CA ILE A 239 -3.07 -13.98 9.41
C ILE A 239 -1.59 -13.74 9.14
N LYS A 240 -1.31 -12.95 8.08
CA LYS A 240 0.03 -12.49 7.73
C LYS A 240 0.26 -11.08 8.27
N PHE A 241 1.42 -10.85 8.86
CA PHE A 241 1.80 -9.55 9.42
C PHE A 241 3.30 -9.31 9.26
N VAL A 242 3.72 -8.08 9.56
CA VAL A 242 5.11 -7.64 9.39
C VAL A 242 5.69 -7.23 10.73
N LEU A 243 6.86 -7.78 11.08
CA LEU A 243 7.69 -7.36 12.20
C LEU A 243 9.09 -6.97 11.72
N TYR A 244 9.89 -6.39 12.60
CA TYR A 244 11.25 -5.92 12.43
C TYR A 244 12.25 -6.81 13.20
N GLY A 245 11.79 -7.50 14.25
CA GLY A 245 12.45 -8.66 14.87
C GLY A 245 12.02 -10.00 14.28
N ASN A 246 12.89 -11.00 14.37
CA ASN A 246 12.65 -12.39 13.95
C ASN A 246 12.90 -13.42 15.06
N ASP A 247 13.20 -12.96 16.27
CA ASP A 247 13.60 -13.76 17.43
C ASP A 247 12.42 -14.18 18.32
N TYR A 248 11.19 -13.98 17.86
CA TYR A 248 9.98 -14.34 18.58
C TYR A 248 9.67 -15.84 18.48
N LYS A 249 9.03 -16.40 19.51
CA LYS A 249 8.55 -17.78 19.48
C LYS A 249 7.27 -17.91 18.66
N ASN A 250 6.99 -19.13 18.21
CA ASN A 250 5.72 -19.51 17.56
C ASN A 250 5.38 -18.68 16.30
N ILE A 251 6.40 -18.24 15.56
CA ILE A 251 6.25 -17.51 14.30
C ILE A 251 6.98 -18.22 13.15
N LYS A 252 6.37 -18.20 11.98
CA LYS A 252 6.95 -18.70 10.73
C LYS A 252 7.29 -17.53 9.83
N ILE A 253 8.56 -17.47 9.41
CA ILE A 253 9.04 -16.47 8.45
C ILE A 253 8.73 -16.97 7.03
N HIS A 254 8.03 -16.16 6.24
CA HIS A 254 7.75 -16.43 4.83
C HIS A 254 8.72 -15.70 3.91
N ASP A 255 9.03 -14.45 4.25
CA ASP A 255 9.89 -13.58 3.44
C ASP A 255 10.52 -12.49 4.31
N SER A 256 11.55 -11.82 3.79
CA SER A 256 12.16 -10.65 4.41
C SER A 256 12.52 -9.59 3.37
N LYS A 257 12.20 -8.33 3.65
CA LYS A 257 12.49 -7.19 2.79
C LYS A 257 13.30 -6.16 3.55
N THR A 258 14.49 -5.84 3.05
CA THR A 258 15.28 -4.73 3.58
C THR A 258 15.00 -3.48 2.75
N THR A 259 14.41 -2.47 3.39
CA THR A 259 14.10 -1.18 2.76
C THR A 259 14.78 -0.06 3.54
N LYS A 260 15.62 0.74 2.88
CA LYS A 260 16.30 1.90 3.49
C LYS A 260 17.09 1.57 4.77
N GLY A 261 17.71 0.39 4.84
CA GLY A 261 18.53 -0.06 5.98
C GLY A 261 17.74 -0.71 7.12
N VAL A 262 16.42 -0.88 6.94
CA VAL A 262 15.54 -1.53 7.91
C VAL A 262 15.01 -2.83 7.31
N THR A 263 15.19 -3.95 8.01
CA THR A 263 14.68 -5.24 7.59
C THR A 263 13.30 -5.48 8.19
N GLN A 264 12.35 -5.84 7.32
CA GLN A 264 11.00 -6.24 7.66
C GLN A 264 10.85 -7.73 7.36
N TYR A 265 10.29 -8.48 8.29
CA TYR A 265 9.99 -9.90 8.16
C TYR A 265 8.50 -10.08 7.97
N PHE A 266 8.10 -10.83 6.94
CA PHE A 266 6.73 -11.20 6.68
C PHE A 266 6.46 -12.55 7.35
N LEU A 267 5.58 -12.55 8.33
CA LEU A 267 5.40 -13.63 9.29
C LEU A 267 3.96 -14.13 9.31
N SER A 268 3.78 -15.38 9.74
CA SER A 268 2.52 -15.89 10.26
C SER A 268 2.75 -16.59 11.61
N LEU A 269 1.69 -16.83 12.37
CA LEU A 269 1.78 -17.61 13.60
C LEU A 269 1.86 -19.11 13.30
N GLU A 270 2.59 -19.84 14.13
CA GLU A 270 2.71 -21.31 14.07
C GLU A 270 1.71 -21.99 14.99
N TYR A 271 1.21 -23.14 14.56
CA TYR A 271 0.39 -24.01 15.41
C TYR A 271 1.22 -24.62 16.53
N PRO A 272 0.66 -24.80 17.74
CA PRO A 272 1.29 -25.62 18.76
C PRO A 272 1.54 -27.05 18.25
N PRO A 273 2.57 -27.76 18.72
CA PRO A 273 2.92 -29.10 18.24
C PRO A 273 1.76 -30.10 18.28
N ASP A 274 0.86 -29.94 19.27
CA ASP A 274 -0.25 -30.86 19.52
C ASP A 274 -1.58 -30.45 18.85
N VAL A 275 -1.57 -29.38 18.04
CA VAL A 275 -2.78 -28.83 17.39
C VAL A 275 -2.64 -28.91 15.88
N GLU A 276 -3.48 -29.72 15.24
CA GLU A 276 -3.54 -29.79 13.78
C GLU A 276 -4.04 -28.46 13.18
N PRO A 277 -3.49 -28.03 12.03
CA PRO A 277 -3.95 -26.85 11.32
C PRO A 277 -5.45 -26.89 11.01
N PHE A 278 -6.15 -25.79 11.29
CA PHE A 278 -7.56 -25.68 10.91
C PHE A 278 -7.72 -25.61 9.39
N PRO A 279 -8.72 -26.30 8.81
CA PRO A 279 -8.96 -26.23 7.39
C PRO A 279 -9.32 -24.80 6.98
N ILE A 280 -8.69 -24.29 5.93
CA ILE A 280 -9.05 -23.01 5.33
C ILE A 280 -10.37 -23.22 4.57
N PRO A 281 -11.43 -22.44 4.86
CA PRO A 281 -12.69 -22.55 4.12
C PRO A 281 -12.47 -22.49 2.61
N GLU A 282 -13.17 -23.34 1.86
CA GLU A 282 -13.08 -23.38 0.40
C GLU A 282 -13.45 -22.04 -0.24
N THR A 283 -14.33 -21.25 0.38
CA THR A 283 -14.68 -19.89 -0.06
C THR A 283 -13.49 -18.92 -0.02
N LEU A 284 -12.61 -19.05 0.98
CA LEU A 284 -11.38 -18.28 1.08
C LEU A 284 -10.30 -18.86 0.19
N THR A 285 -10.25 -20.18 0.09
CA THR A 285 -9.33 -20.88 -0.83
C THR A 285 -9.61 -20.47 -2.27
N GLN A 286 -10.89 -20.45 -2.67
CA GLN A 286 -11.39 -19.91 -3.93
C GLN A 286 -10.99 -18.46 -4.08
N SER A 287 -11.18 -17.56 -3.10
CA SER A 287 -10.70 -16.17 -3.22
C SER A 287 -9.17 -16.02 -3.35
N ILE A 288 -8.39 -16.95 -2.77
CA ILE A 288 -6.92 -16.97 -2.86
C ILE A 288 -6.48 -17.52 -4.23
N SER A 289 -7.18 -18.52 -4.78
CA SER A 289 -6.94 -19.04 -6.15
C SER A 289 -7.60 -18.19 -7.25
N GLU A 290 -8.66 -17.46 -6.95
CA GLU A 290 -9.38 -16.48 -7.79
C GLU A 290 -8.73 -15.09 -7.70
N SER A 291 -7.69 -14.89 -6.87
CA SER A 291 -6.74 -13.78 -7.06
C SER A 291 -5.94 -13.93 -8.37
N ASN A 292 -6.11 -15.05 -9.09
CA ASN A 292 -5.72 -15.20 -10.49
C ASN A 292 -6.86 -14.92 -11.49
N ASN A 293 -8.09 -14.63 -11.04
CA ASN A 293 -9.29 -14.40 -11.88
C ASN A 293 -10.14 -13.17 -11.49
N ALA A 294 -9.72 -12.35 -10.52
CA ALA A 294 -10.31 -11.02 -10.33
C ALA A 294 -9.94 -10.13 -11.53
N PRO A 295 -10.85 -9.26 -12.02
CA PRO A 295 -10.50 -8.31 -13.08
C PRO A 295 -9.31 -7.49 -12.62
N GLU A 296 -8.22 -7.56 -13.37
CA GLU A 296 -6.97 -6.91 -13.01
C GLU A 296 -7.20 -5.38 -13.07
N GLU A 297 -6.86 -4.66 -12.01
CA GLU A 297 -7.13 -3.21 -11.91
C GLU A 297 -5.93 -2.39 -12.46
N ASN A 298 -4.75 -3.01 -12.61
CA ASN A 298 -3.49 -2.33 -12.93
C ASN A 298 -3.00 -2.57 -14.38
N PHE A 299 -3.67 -1.92 -15.34
CA PHE A 299 -3.23 -1.91 -16.74
C PHE A 299 -2.45 -0.65 -17.12
N ILE A 300 -1.33 -0.86 -17.79
CA ILE A 300 -0.51 0.18 -18.41
C ILE A 300 -0.64 0.06 -19.93
N ILE A 301 -0.93 1.16 -20.61
CA ILE A 301 -0.99 1.20 -22.06
C ILE A 301 0.31 1.80 -22.57
N LEU A 302 1.03 1.06 -23.42
CA LEU A 302 2.25 1.57 -24.06
C LEU A 302 1.84 2.41 -25.26
N LYS A 303 1.94 3.73 -25.13
CA LYS A 303 1.60 4.72 -26.16
C LYS A 303 2.83 5.24 -26.89
N SER A 304 2.63 5.98 -27.98
CA SER A 304 3.70 6.60 -28.80
C SER A 304 4.75 5.58 -29.26
N LEU A 305 4.25 4.44 -29.73
CA LEU A 305 5.06 3.30 -30.15
C LEU A 305 5.78 3.63 -31.45
N LYS A 306 7.10 3.45 -31.47
CA LYS A 306 7.83 3.16 -32.71
C LYS A 306 7.95 1.65 -32.79
N ALA A 307 6.98 1.02 -33.46
CA ALA A 307 6.90 -0.42 -33.56
C ALA A 307 6.90 -0.86 -35.03
N GLN A 308 7.92 -1.61 -35.44
CA GLN A 308 8.04 -2.16 -36.79
C GLN A 308 8.29 -3.66 -36.72
N ASN A 309 7.55 -4.45 -37.51
CA ASN A 309 7.65 -5.91 -37.56
C ASN A 309 7.53 -6.59 -36.18
N GLY A 310 6.69 -6.05 -35.29
CA GLY A 310 6.50 -6.58 -33.94
C GLY A 310 7.62 -6.29 -32.94
N ILE A 311 8.54 -5.36 -33.24
CA ILE A 311 9.60 -4.89 -32.33
C ILE A 311 9.26 -3.48 -31.87
N ILE A 312 9.21 -3.26 -30.57
CA ILE A 312 8.90 -1.97 -29.93
C ILE A 312 10.23 -1.29 -29.55
N GLU A 313 10.62 -0.27 -30.31
CA GLU A 313 11.89 0.44 -30.09
C GLU A 313 11.80 1.50 -29.00
N ASN A 314 10.64 2.16 -28.89
CA ASN A 314 10.36 3.20 -27.91
C ASN A 314 8.86 3.22 -27.55
N PHE A 315 8.55 3.55 -26.31
CA PHE A 315 7.18 3.61 -25.79
C PHE A 315 7.06 4.60 -24.63
N ILE A 316 5.85 5.09 -24.40
CA ILE A 316 5.49 5.89 -23.23
C ILE A 316 4.44 5.12 -22.43
N PRO A 317 4.77 4.60 -21.23
CA PRO A 317 3.81 3.90 -20.40
C PRO A 317 2.78 4.88 -19.83
N THR A 318 1.49 4.63 -20.05
CA THR A 318 0.39 5.44 -19.51
C THR A 318 -0.52 4.58 -18.66
N PHE A 319 -0.72 4.95 -17.39
CA PHE A 319 -1.64 4.26 -16.49
C PHE A 319 -3.07 4.75 -16.75
N LYS A 320 -4.01 3.83 -17.01
CA LYS A 320 -5.43 4.15 -17.24
C LYS A 320 -6.32 3.23 -16.40
N GLU A 321 -6.41 3.51 -15.10
CA GLU A 321 -7.24 2.78 -14.13
C GLU A 321 -8.72 2.73 -14.55
N GLU A 322 -9.21 3.84 -15.10
CA GLU A 322 -10.60 4.00 -15.57
C GLU A 322 -10.98 3.09 -16.74
N LEU A 323 -10.01 2.54 -17.47
CA LEU A 323 -10.25 1.60 -18.57
C LEU A 323 -10.07 0.14 -18.16
N ALA A 324 -9.75 -0.16 -16.90
CA ALA A 324 -9.47 -1.52 -16.44
C ALA A 324 -10.64 -2.48 -16.70
N GLU A 325 -11.88 -2.04 -16.50
CA GLU A 325 -13.07 -2.87 -16.79
C GLU A 325 -13.23 -3.17 -18.29
N GLU A 326 -12.97 -2.19 -19.16
CA GLU A 326 -13.05 -2.35 -20.62
C GLU A 326 -11.94 -3.27 -21.13
N ILE A 327 -10.70 -3.09 -20.64
CA ILE A 327 -9.54 -3.92 -21.00
C ILE A 327 -9.76 -5.37 -20.56
N ASN A 328 -10.24 -5.61 -19.33
CA ASN A 328 -10.57 -6.96 -18.87
C ASN A 328 -11.63 -7.63 -19.77
N LYS A 329 -12.66 -6.89 -20.20
CA LYS A 329 -13.68 -7.41 -21.11
C LYS A 329 -13.07 -7.86 -22.45
N ILE A 330 -12.17 -7.05 -23.02
CA ILE A 330 -11.49 -7.37 -24.28
C ILE A 330 -10.57 -8.57 -24.13
N LEU A 331 -9.79 -8.64 -23.05
CA LEU A 331 -8.89 -9.76 -22.79
C LEU A 331 -9.67 -11.08 -22.62
N ASN A 332 -10.86 -11.05 -22.02
CA ASN A 332 -11.73 -12.23 -21.94
C ASN A 332 -12.24 -12.71 -23.32
N ASP A 333 -12.36 -11.79 -24.29
CA ASP A 333 -12.77 -12.09 -25.67
C ASP A 333 -11.57 -12.44 -26.59
N CYS A 334 -10.34 -12.41 -26.06
CA CYS A 334 -9.12 -12.69 -26.81
C CYS A 334 -8.73 -14.18 -26.76
N LYS A 335 -8.06 -14.62 -27.82
CA LYS A 335 -7.22 -15.83 -27.77
C LYS A 335 -5.78 -15.44 -27.47
N PHE A 336 -5.14 -16.19 -26.57
CA PHE A 336 -3.77 -15.95 -26.16
C PHE A 336 -2.84 -16.97 -26.81
N GLU A 337 -1.82 -16.47 -27.49
CA GLU A 337 -0.71 -17.26 -27.99
C GLU A 337 0.59 -16.73 -27.38
N LYS A 338 1.53 -17.61 -27.06
CA LYS A 338 2.84 -17.16 -26.59
C LYS A 338 3.52 -16.40 -27.73
N ALA A 339 4.09 -15.24 -27.44
CA ALA A 339 4.73 -14.45 -28.47
C ALA A 339 5.83 -15.25 -29.18
N SER A 340 5.88 -15.10 -30.51
CA SER A 340 6.81 -15.82 -31.38
C SER A 340 8.28 -15.42 -31.17
N LYS A 341 8.52 -14.28 -30.52
CA LYS A 341 9.84 -13.69 -30.25
C LYS A 341 10.05 -13.53 -28.74
N ASP A 342 11.29 -13.62 -28.30
CA ASP A 342 11.65 -13.41 -26.89
C ASP A 342 11.54 -11.93 -26.48
N VAL A 343 11.43 -11.68 -25.16
CA VAL A 343 11.29 -10.34 -24.57
C VAL A 343 12.39 -9.38 -25.03
N SER A 344 13.63 -9.85 -25.11
CA SER A 344 14.79 -9.06 -25.57
C SER A 344 14.74 -8.70 -27.05
N VAL A 345 13.92 -9.39 -27.84
CA VAL A 345 13.72 -9.11 -29.27
C VAL A 345 12.53 -8.18 -29.48
N ILE A 346 11.46 -8.34 -28.69
CA ILE A 346 10.26 -7.49 -28.76
C ILE A 346 10.52 -6.11 -28.13
N LEU A 347 11.29 -6.05 -27.04
CA LEU A 347 11.65 -4.82 -26.31
C LEU A 347 13.18 -4.74 -26.14
N PRO A 348 13.95 -4.51 -27.22
CA PRO A 348 15.41 -4.55 -27.18
C PRO A 348 16.05 -3.48 -26.29
N ASN A 349 15.33 -2.37 -26.06
CA ASN A 349 15.80 -1.24 -25.25
C ASN A 349 15.22 -1.23 -23.83
N TYR A 350 14.65 -2.34 -23.35
CA TYR A 350 14.08 -2.42 -22.01
C TYR A 350 15.18 -2.28 -20.95
N SER A 351 15.20 -1.13 -20.29
CA SER A 351 16.21 -0.78 -19.30
C SER A 351 15.60 0.11 -18.22
N PRO A 352 16.21 0.29 -17.04
CA PRO A 352 15.67 1.13 -15.99
C PRO A 352 15.41 2.60 -16.36
N GLU A 353 15.85 3.07 -17.54
CA GLU A 353 15.59 4.41 -18.08
C GLU A 353 14.42 4.42 -19.09
N ASN A 354 14.05 3.24 -19.63
CA ASN A 354 12.97 3.03 -20.60
C ASN A 354 12.21 1.75 -20.24
N ALA A 355 11.49 1.80 -19.13
CA ALA A 355 10.81 0.66 -18.52
C ALA A 355 9.34 0.92 -18.19
N ILE A 356 8.65 -0.16 -17.90
CA ILE A 356 7.36 -0.13 -17.24
C ILE A 356 7.62 -0.04 -15.74
N TYR A 357 6.98 0.92 -15.06
CA TYR A 357 7.07 1.07 -13.61
C TYR A 357 5.74 0.74 -12.97
N CYS A 358 5.80 0.15 -11.78
CA CYS A 358 4.63 -0.07 -10.95
C CYS A 358 4.14 1.27 -10.35
N ASN A 359 2.91 1.30 -9.83
CA ASN A 359 2.38 2.47 -9.10
C ASN A 359 3.27 2.90 -7.91
N CYS A 360 4.04 1.95 -7.34
CA CYS A 360 4.99 2.26 -6.28
C CYS A 360 6.32 2.86 -6.77
N GLY A 361 6.52 2.99 -8.09
CA GLY A 361 7.71 3.56 -8.74
C GLY A 361 8.85 2.57 -8.97
N ASP A 362 8.69 1.31 -8.60
CA ASP A 362 9.68 0.26 -8.84
C ASP A 362 9.62 -0.24 -10.30
N TYR A 363 10.79 -0.59 -10.84
CA TYR A 363 10.95 -1.22 -12.15
C TYR A 363 10.23 -2.58 -12.21
N VAL A 364 9.45 -2.81 -13.26
CA VAL A 364 8.74 -4.08 -13.48
C VAL A 364 9.62 -5.02 -14.30
N GLU A 365 10.01 -6.15 -13.74
CA GLU A 365 10.63 -7.22 -14.52
C GLU A 365 9.58 -7.95 -15.35
N ILE A 366 9.82 -8.14 -16.64
CA ILE A 366 8.85 -8.80 -17.52
C ILE A 366 8.95 -10.31 -17.33
N LYS A 367 7.83 -10.93 -16.95
CA LYS A 367 7.69 -12.38 -16.81
C LYS A 367 7.40 -13.05 -18.15
N SER A 368 6.45 -12.50 -18.90
CA SER A 368 6.00 -13.09 -20.16
C SER A 368 5.44 -12.03 -21.12
N ILE A 369 5.49 -12.32 -22.43
CA ILE A 369 4.79 -11.56 -23.47
C ILE A 369 3.92 -12.54 -24.25
N GLN A 370 2.67 -12.17 -24.46
CA GLN A 370 1.67 -12.94 -25.18
C GLN A 370 1.12 -12.11 -26.34
N GLU A 371 0.85 -12.76 -27.46
CA GLU A 371 0.10 -12.21 -28.58
C GLU A 371 -1.39 -12.45 -28.32
N CYS A 372 -2.16 -11.37 -28.21
CA CYS A 372 -3.60 -11.40 -28.01
C CYS A 372 -4.30 -11.23 -29.36
N PHE A 373 -5.14 -12.19 -29.73
CA PHE A 373 -5.94 -12.13 -30.95
C PHE A 373 -7.40 -11.86 -30.61
N TRP A 374 -7.81 -10.60 -30.76
CA TRP A 374 -9.17 -10.16 -30.49
C TRP A 374 -10.06 -10.41 -31.70
N MET A 375 -11.13 -11.19 -31.49
CA MET A 375 -12.15 -11.56 -32.50
C MET A 375 -11.60 -12.02 -33.87
N LYS A 376 -10.38 -12.55 -33.89
CA LYS A 376 -9.63 -12.91 -35.09
C LYS A 376 -9.36 -11.77 -36.09
N GLN A 377 -9.48 -10.51 -35.67
CA GLN A 377 -9.36 -9.35 -36.55
C GLN A 377 -8.20 -8.44 -36.14
N PHE A 378 -7.86 -8.40 -34.86
CA PHE A 378 -6.89 -7.46 -34.34
C PHE A 378 -5.89 -8.15 -33.41
N ARG A 379 -4.60 -7.80 -33.53
CA ARG A 379 -3.51 -8.38 -32.76
C ARG A 379 -2.76 -7.31 -31.99
N PHE A 380 -2.49 -7.59 -30.72
CA PHE A 380 -1.71 -6.72 -29.84
C PHE A 380 -0.92 -7.57 -28.84
N TYR A 381 0.07 -6.98 -28.19
CA TYR A 381 0.84 -7.63 -27.14
C TYR A 381 0.21 -7.39 -25.76
N LEU A 382 0.14 -8.45 -24.96
CA LEU A 382 -0.02 -8.40 -23.51
C LEU A 382 1.31 -8.76 -22.85
N ILE A 383 1.83 -7.85 -22.05
CA ILE A 383 3.08 -7.96 -21.32
C ILE A 383 2.74 -8.15 -19.85
N GLU A 384 3.17 -9.26 -19.28
CA GLU A 384 2.96 -9.58 -17.87
C GLU A 384 4.22 -9.31 -17.06
N GLY A 385 4.12 -8.44 -16.07
CA GLY A 385 5.17 -8.21 -15.09
C GLY A 385 5.24 -9.29 -14.02
N ILE A 386 6.43 -9.54 -13.49
CA ILE A 386 6.60 -10.20 -12.20
C ILE A 386 5.93 -9.30 -11.14
N PRO A 387 5.16 -9.86 -10.19
CA PRO A 387 4.55 -9.08 -9.12
C PRO A 387 5.57 -8.17 -8.45
N CYS A 388 5.26 -6.89 -8.38
CA CYS A 388 6.13 -5.90 -7.80
C CYS A 388 6.25 -6.10 -6.28
N LYS A 389 7.27 -5.53 -5.64
CA LYS A 389 7.50 -5.60 -4.19
C LYS A 389 6.42 -4.92 -3.34
N CYS A 390 5.47 -4.21 -3.96
CA CYS A 390 4.26 -3.70 -3.33
C CYS A 390 3.10 -4.72 -3.35
N GLY A 391 3.28 -5.88 -3.98
CA GLY A 391 2.27 -6.94 -4.12
C GLY A 391 1.39 -6.79 -5.37
N GLU A 392 1.51 -5.68 -6.10
CA GLU A 392 0.73 -5.45 -7.32
C GLU A 392 1.37 -6.18 -8.52
N LYS A 393 0.53 -6.86 -9.31
CA LYS A 393 0.88 -7.31 -10.65
C LYS A 393 0.63 -6.17 -11.62
N VAL A 394 1.55 -5.98 -12.57
CA VAL A 394 1.44 -4.96 -13.60
C VAL A 394 1.28 -5.66 -14.94
N TYR A 395 0.23 -5.28 -15.66
CA TYR A 395 0.00 -5.74 -17.02
C TYR A 395 0.17 -4.55 -17.95
N ALA A 396 0.89 -4.73 -19.05
CA ALA A 396 0.97 -3.73 -20.08
C ALA A 396 0.42 -4.22 -21.42
N ILE A 397 -0.32 -3.38 -22.12
CA ILE A 397 -0.84 -3.67 -23.46
C ILE A 397 -0.21 -2.73 -24.49
N SER A 398 0.09 -3.25 -25.68
CA SER A 398 0.81 -2.52 -26.72
C SER A 398 0.44 -3.00 -28.12
N LEU A 399 0.39 -2.08 -29.08
CA LEU A 399 0.25 -2.43 -30.49
C LEU A 399 1.52 -3.14 -30.98
N MET A 400 1.36 -4.10 -31.90
CA MET A 400 2.51 -4.78 -32.53
C MET A 400 3.21 -3.90 -33.56
N GLU A 401 2.46 -2.99 -34.19
CA GLU A 401 2.93 -2.08 -35.24
C GLU A 401 2.21 -0.73 -35.10
N ASP A 402 2.91 0.33 -35.46
CA ASP A 402 2.41 1.71 -35.41
C ASP A 402 1.37 2.03 -36.50
N SER A 403 1.42 1.31 -37.62
CA SER A 403 0.58 1.55 -38.81
C SER A 403 -0.72 0.74 -38.85
N VAL A 404 -0.99 -0.09 -37.84
CA VAL A 404 -2.18 -0.97 -37.83
C VAL A 404 -3.44 -0.14 -37.52
N GLU A 405 -4.47 -0.33 -38.36
CA GLU A 405 -5.78 0.30 -38.17
C GLU A 405 -6.47 -0.31 -36.94
N VAL A 406 -6.69 0.50 -35.90
CA VAL A 406 -7.32 0.08 -34.65
C VAL A 406 -8.84 0.05 -34.84
N PRO A 407 -9.54 -1.05 -34.51
CA PRO A 407 -11.00 -1.11 -34.56
C PRO A 407 -11.65 -0.02 -33.70
N LYS A 408 -12.79 0.53 -34.15
CA LYS A 408 -13.50 1.64 -33.49
C LYS A 408 -13.80 1.39 -32.00
N GLU A 409 -14.04 0.13 -31.65
CA GLU A 409 -14.31 -0.31 -30.28
C GLU A 409 -13.08 -0.23 -29.37
N LEU A 410 -11.87 -0.26 -29.95
CA LEU A 410 -10.59 -0.27 -29.25
C LEU A 410 -9.84 1.07 -29.33
N GLU A 411 -10.35 2.04 -30.09
CA GLU A 411 -9.76 3.37 -30.23
C GLU A 411 -9.57 4.05 -28.86
N LYS A 412 -10.53 3.95 -27.94
CA LYS A 412 -10.42 4.56 -26.60
C LYS A 412 -9.25 4.03 -25.76
N ILE A 413 -8.80 2.81 -26.05
CA ILE A 413 -7.74 2.13 -25.32
C ILE A 413 -6.39 2.47 -25.95
N PHE A 414 -6.23 2.26 -27.26
CA PHE A 414 -4.94 2.40 -27.94
C PHE A 414 -4.69 3.80 -28.52
N LEU A 415 -5.74 4.56 -28.84
CA LEU A 415 -5.69 5.94 -29.32
C LEU A 415 -6.13 6.90 -28.19
N ASP A 416 -5.94 8.21 -28.40
CA ASP A 416 -6.27 9.26 -27.41
C ASP A 416 -7.75 9.66 -27.44
#